data_AF-A0A820NJR7-F1
#
_entry.id   AF-A0A820NJR7-F1
#
_cell.length_a   1.000
_cell.length_b   1.000
_cell.length_c   1.000
_cell.angle_alpha   90.00
_cell.angle_beta   90.00
_cell.angle_gamma   90.00
#
_symmetry.space_group_name_H-M   'P 1'
#
loop_
_entity.id
_entity.type
_entity.pdbx_description
1 polymer ?
#
loop_
_entity_poly.entity_id
_entity_poly.type
_entity_poly.pdbx_seq_one_letter_code
_entity_poly.pdbx_strand_id
1 'polypeptide(L)'
;MTVDIENKTISQSNSKFIQFCRNRIPWKNIQYYCCLPRKDVRIFWFSYIFIIIILFIIFMVAFLQKSSVTINYLRWYNDSCTIDLITTSPIIECDRSLRLYCSTITERCACLDNMYWNSSFCDCSSGMYYNGIDCQQRLTFGQSCNTQSDFCMEYLTCSATTNTCDCSSNSYYNQTTCNSKLSFNATQPCTLTSQCIDGLICSSNICKCSTSQSWNGYGCSNLSTYGEYCLTNVQCDNSVFLICNNTYSRCTCNINSYWDSKICRSRLNNGSLCSNTQQCYSSLI
;
A
#
# COMPACT_ATOMS: atom_id res chain seq x y z
N MET A 1 -15.51 0.90 34.87
CA MET A 1 -14.67 2.09 34.64
C MET A 1 -15.05 2.64 33.29
N THR A 2 -15.98 3.59 33.27
CA THR A 2 -16.48 4.29 32.09
C THR A 2 -15.85 5.68 32.11
N VAL A 3 -15.13 6.02 31.04
CA VAL A 3 -14.46 7.32 30.87
C VAL A 3 -15.29 8.13 29.88
N ASP A 4 -15.96 9.15 30.39
CA ASP A 4 -16.64 10.18 29.59
C ASP A 4 -15.61 11.20 29.07
N ILE A 5 -15.68 11.51 27.79
CA ILE A 5 -14.86 12.52 27.12
C ILE A 5 -15.76 13.73 26.83
N GLU A 6 -15.53 14.83 27.55
CA GLU A 6 -16.16 16.13 27.32
C GLU A 6 -15.56 16.82 26.08
N ASN A 7 -16.43 17.16 25.12
CA ASN A 7 -16.14 18.03 23.99
C ASN A 7 -16.25 19.50 24.41
N LYS A 8 -15.14 20.25 24.32
CA LYS A 8 -15.09 21.69 24.59
C LYS A 8 -14.97 22.49 23.29
N THR A 9 -16.05 23.20 22.96
CA THR A 9 -16.18 24.18 21.87
C THR A 9 -15.30 25.41 22.07
N ILE A 10 -14.56 25.81 21.04
CA ILE A 10 -13.78 27.06 20.97
C ILE A 10 -14.64 28.12 20.26
N SER A 11 -14.92 29.21 20.97
CA SER A 11 -15.62 30.39 20.47
C SER A 11 -14.67 31.44 19.91
N GLN A 12 -15.15 32.11 18.87
CA GLN A 12 -14.55 33.21 18.12
C GLN A 12 -14.28 34.43 19.01
N SER A 13 -13.15 35.11 18.80
CA SER A 13 -13.01 36.53 19.11
C SER A 13 -12.37 37.26 17.92
N ASN A 14 -13.14 38.17 17.34
CA ASN A 14 -12.74 39.15 16.34
C ASN A 14 -13.40 40.45 16.79
N SER A 15 -12.63 41.48 17.18
CA SER A 15 -13.01 42.89 17.08
C SER A 15 -11.97 43.79 17.76
N LYS A 16 -11.74 44.95 17.13
CA LYS A 16 -11.07 46.17 17.63
C LYS A 16 -9.57 46.30 17.37
N PHE A 17 -9.23 46.70 16.14
CA PHE A 17 -8.06 47.55 15.91
C PHE A 17 -8.51 49.01 15.83
N ILE A 18 -8.04 49.79 16.79
CA ILE A 18 -8.38 51.18 17.02
C ILE A 18 -7.49 52.10 16.18
N GLN A 19 -8.21 52.94 15.46
CA GLN A 19 -7.88 54.24 14.87
C GLN A 19 -6.89 55.09 15.67
N PHE A 20 -5.68 55.30 15.12
CA PHE A 20 -4.74 56.32 15.59
C PHE A 20 -4.08 57.01 14.39
N CYS A 21 -4.46 58.25 14.12
CA CYS A 21 -3.64 59.23 13.39
C CYS A 21 -4.29 60.61 13.51
N ARG A 22 -4.02 61.27 14.62
CA ARG A 22 -4.24 62.71 14.79
C ARG A 22 -2.95 63.26 15.38
N ASN A 23 -2.10 63.85 14.55
CA ASN A 23 -1.23 64.94 15.00
C ASN A 23 -0.80 65.84 13.85
N ARG A 24 -0.90 67.13 14.15
CA ARG A 24 -0.73 68.30 13.30
C ARG A 24 0.73 68.45 12.86
N ILE A 25 0.94 68.73 11.58
CA ILE A 25 2.16 69.37 11.08
C ILE A 25 1.74 70.64 10.33
N PRO A 26 2.30 71.82 10.66
CA PRO A 26 2.01 73.06 9.95
C PRO A 26 2.94 73.19 8.74
N TRP A 27 2.50 72.77 7.56
CA TRP A 27 3.17 73.10 6.32
C TRP A 27 2.54 74.36 5.72
N LYS A 28 3.22 75.49 5.88
CA LYS A 28 3.06 76.64 4.99
C LYS A 28 3.74 76.30 3.65
N ASN A 29 3.09 76.66 2.55
CA ASN A 29 3.54 76.60 1.15
C ASN A 29 3.36 75.28 0.38
N ILE A 30 2.13 74.81 0.25
CA ILE A 30 1.70 74.09 -0.96
C ILE A 30 0.36 74.68 -1.42
N GLN A 31 0.45 75.65 -2.33
CA GLN A 31 -0.69 76.10 -3.14
C GLN A 31 -0.74 75.25 -4.42
N TYR A 32 -1.97 75.06 -4.90
CA TYR A 32 -2.39 74.43 -6.16
C TYR A 32 -2.40 72.90 -6.15
N TYR A 33 -3.56 72.32 -5.85
CA TYR A 33 -4.33 71.41 -6.72
C TYR A 33 -5.64 71.08 -6.01
N CYS A 34 -6.54 72.06 -5.91
CA CYS A 34 -7.93 71.82 -5.53
C CYS A 34 -8.78 71.97 -6.79
N CYS A 35 -9.66 70.98 -7.00
CA CYS A 35 -10.72 70.92 -8.02
C CYS A 35 -10.33 70.36 -9.39
N LEU A 36 -10.16 69.04 -9.45
CA LEU A 36 -10.53 68.25 -10.64
C LEU A 36 -11.69 67.31 -10.28
N PRO A 37 -12.67 67.11 -11.19
CA PRO A 37 -13.89 66.40 -10.92
C PRO A 37 -13.64 64.91 -10.68
N ARG A 38 -14.23 64.41 -9.60
CA ARG A 38 -14.10 63.08 -9.03
C ARG A 38 -14.87 62.05 -9.88
N LYS A 39 -14.37 61.68 -11.06
CA LYS A 39 -14.97 60.58 -11.85
C LYS A 39 -14.06 59.44 -12.31
N ASP A 40 -12.73 59.55 -12.24
CA ASP A 40 -11.86 58.49 -12.78
C ASP A 40 -10.85 57.88 -11.80
N VAL A 41 -11.15 57.89 -10.50
CA VAL A 41 -10.30 57.20 -9.50
C VAL A 41 -10.35 55.67 -9.67
N ARG A 42 -11.44 55.13 -10.26
CA ARG A 42 -11.56 53.68 -10.50
C ARG A 42 -10.60 53.18 -11.58
N ILE A 43 -10.34 53.96 -12.61
CA ILE A 43 -9.48 53.55 -13.74
C ILE A 43 -8.02 53.41 -13.29
N PHE A 44 -7.55 54.30 -12.40
CA PHE A 44 -6.20 54.20 -11.82
C PHE A 44 -6.03 52.97 -10.91
N TRP A 45 -7.07 52.57 -10.16
CA TRP A 45 -7.03 51.37 -9.33
C TRP A 45 -6.96 50.08 -10.14
N PHE A 46 -7.71 49.99 -11.25
CA PHE A 46 -7.64 48.82 -12.13
C PHE A 46 -6.30 48.69 -12.84
N SER A 47 -5.71 49.81 -13.29
CA SER A 47 -4.38 49.81 -13.88
C SER A 47 -3.30 49.35 -12.89
N TYR A 48 -3.37 49.83 -11.64
CA TYR A 48 -2.41 49.44 -10.60
C TYR A 48 -2.51 47.95 -10.21
N ILE A 49 -3.74 47.42 -10.05
CA ILE A 49 -3.95 45.99 -9.76
C ILE A 49 -3.45 45.12 -10.92
N PHE A 50 -3.69 45.54 -12.16
CA PHE A 50 -3.25 44.79 -13.34
C PHE A 50 -1.72 44.70 -13.42
N ILE A 51 -1.00 45.79 -13.10
CA ILE A 51 0.46 45.80 -13.03
C ILE A 51 0.97 44.88 -11.92
N ILE A 52 0.35 44.88 -10.73
CA ILE A 52 0.73 43.96 -9.64
C ILE A 52 0.53 42.50 -10.06
N ILE A 53 -0.57 42.17 -10.72
CA ILE A 53 -0.83 40.80 -11.20
C ILE A 53 0.23 40.38 -12.22
N ILE A 54 0.57 41.24 -13.18
CA ILE A 54 1.63 40.95 -14.16
C ILE A 54 2.98 40.74 -13.46
N LEU A 55 3.36 41.59 -12.51
CA LEU A 55 4.60 41.42 -11.76
C LEU A 55 4.60 40.12 -10.94
N PHE A 56 3.46 39.74 -10.36
CA PHE A 56 3.32 38.49 -9.63
C PHE A 56 3.43 37.26 -10.55
N ILE A 57 2.85 37.32 -11.76
CA ILE A 57 2.99 36.27 -12.76
C ILE A 57 4.45 36.16 -13.23
N ILE A 58 5.12 37.27 -13.52
CA ILE A 58 6.55 37.27 -13.89
C ILE A 58 7.40 36.68 -12.75
N PHE A 59 7.12 37.06 -11.51
CA PHE A 59 7.81 36.50 -10.34
C PHE A 59 7.58 35.00 -10.21
N MET A 60 6.33 34.53 -10.37
CA MET A 60 6.00 33.10 -10.33
C MET A 60 6.66 32.33 -11.48
N VAL A 61 6.67 32.86 -12.71
CA VAL A 61 7.35 32.23 -13.84
C VAL A 61 8.86 32.18 -13.62
N ALA A 62 9.48 33.23 -13.06
CA ALA A 62 10.89 33.24 -12.70
C ALA A 62 11.22 32.23 -11.57
N PHE A 63 10.30 32.07 -10.61
CA PHE A 63 10.45 31.08 -9.53
C PHE A 63 10.22 29.65 -10.03
N LEU A 64 9.33 29.44 -11.00
CA LEU A 64 9.06 28.14 -11.61
C LEU A 64 10.13 27.73 -12.63
N GLN A 65 10.79 28.70 -13.30
CA GLN A 65 11.94 28.45 -14.17
C GLN A 65 13.25 28.26 -13.44
N LYS A 66 13.34 28.68 -12.16
CA LYS A 66 14.29 28.05 -11.25
C LYS A 66 13.84 26.62 -11.03
N SER A 67 14.22 25.80 -12.01
CA SER A 67 14.45 24.37 -11.84
C SER A 67 14.94 24.20 -10.41
N SER A 68 14.21 23.42 -9.64
CA SER A 68 14.63 22.92 -8.35
C SER A 68 15.95 22.20 -8.56
N VAL A 69 17.04 22.97 -8.65
CA VAL A 69 18.37 22.54 -8.26
C VAL A 69 18.19 22.38 -6.77
N THR A 70 17.74 21.19 -6.39
CA THR A 70 18.07 20.60 -5.12
C THR A 70 19.59 20.71 -5.05
N ILE A 71 20.07 21.82 -4.48
CA ILE A 71 21.42 21.91 -3.96
C ILE A 71 21.37 20.89 -2.84
N ASN A 72 21.66 19.64 -3.18
CA ASN A 72 22.03 18.63 -2.21
C ASN A 72 23.14 19.30 -1.41
N TYR A 73 22.84 19.71 -0.18
CA TYR A 73 23.84 20.16 0.75
C TYR A 73 24.74 18.96 0.97
N LEU A 74 25.78 18.85 0.13
CA LEU A 74 26.91 17.96 0.34
C LEU A 74 27.47 18.38 1.69
N ARG A 75 27.07 17.66 2.73
CA ARG A 75 27.66 17.82 4.04
C ARG A 75 29.04 17.20 3.94
N TRP A 76 30.02 18.04 3.62
CA TRP A 76 31.41 17.67 3.58
C TRP A 76 31.79 17.16 4.97
N TYR A 77 32.19 15.89 5.07
CA TYR A 77 33.02 15.47 6.19
C TYR A 77 34.36 16.18 5.99
N ASN A 78 34.77 16.97 6.98
CA ASN A 78 35.89 17.90 6.86
C ASN A 78 37.26 17.22 6.92
N ASP A 79 37.29 15.89 6.83
CA ASP A 79 38.51 15.11 6.82
C ASP A 79 39.07 15.13 5.40
N SER A 80 40.25 15.74 5.27
CA SER A 80 41.04 15.70 4.04
C SER A 80 41.53 14.27 3.80
N CYS A 81 41.33 13.77 2.59
CA CYS A 81 41.85 12.47 2.18
C CYS A 81 42.99 12.67 1.17
N THR A 82 44.10 11.94 1.32
CA THR A 82 45.25 12.05 0.42
C THR A 82 45.28 10.88 -0.55
N ILE A 83 45.34 11.18 -1.85
CA ILE A 83 45.40 10.17 -2.91
C ILE A 83 46.86 9.79 -3.17
N ASP A 84 47.23 8.55 -2.86
CA ASP A 84 48.56 8.05 -3.20
C ASP A 84 48.58 7.58 -4.67
N LEU A 85 49.12 8.44 -5.54
CA LEU A 85 49.22 8.25 -7.00
C LEU A 85 50.02 7.00 -7.42
N ILE A 86 50.72 6.35 -6.48
CA ILE A 86 51.55 5.18 -6.73
C ILE A 86 50.71 3.89 -6.79
N THR A 87 49.56 3.86 -6.09
CA THR A 87 48.67 2.71 -6.11
C THR A 87 47.63 2.86 -7.22
N THR A 88 47.66 1.98 -8.22
CA THR A 88 46.71 1.96 -9.34
C THR A 88 45.28 1.55 -8.95
N SER A 89 44.91 1.67 -7.68
CA SER A 89 43.55 1.40 -7.22
C SER A 89 42.76 2.72 -7.23
N PRO A 90 41.79 2.89 -8.14
CA PRO A 90 41.19 4.20 -8.44
C PRO A 90 40.26 4.75 -7.35
N ILE A 91 40.06 4.03 -6.25
CA ILE A 91 39.06 4.37 -5.23
C ILE A 91 39.68 4.21 -3.84
N ILE A 92 39.96 5.33 -3.18
CA ILE A 92 40.38 5.36 -1.77
C ILE A 92 39.12 5.53 -0.92
N GLU A 93 38.76 4.46 -0.23
CA GLU A 93 37.62 4.41 0.68
C GLU A 93 37.97 5.17 1.97
N CYS A 94 37.28 6.27 2.25
CA CYS A 94 37.50 7.06 3.47
C CYS A 94 36.99 6.32 4.71
N ASP A 95 35.76 5.80 4.61
CA ASP A 95 35.12 5.02 5.65
C ASP A 95 34.13 4.05 5.02
N ARG A 96 34.45 2.75 5.13
CA ARG A 96 33.65 1.65 4.59
C ARG A 96 32.29 1.51 5.26
N SER A 97 32.17 1.90 6.53
CA SER A 97 30.91 1.84 7.27
C SER A 97 29.92 2.91 6.81
N LEU A 98 30.43 4.07 6.38
CA LEU A 98 29.64 5.20 5.89
C LEU A 98 29.51 5.23 4.36
N ARG A 99 30.24 4.36 3.65
CA ARG A 99 30.34 4.29 2.19
C ARG A 99 30.82 5.63 1.59
N LEU A 100 31.81 6.23 2.25
CA LEU A 100 32.43 7.48 1.83
C LEU A 100 33.69 7.22 1.02
N TYR A 101 33.87 7.98 -0.06
CA TYR A 101 34.97 7.86 -1.00
C TYR A 101 35.69 9.20 -1.16
N CYS A 102 37.00 9.15 -1.34
CA CYS A 102 37.79 10.35 -1.58
C CYS A 102 37.51 10.89 -2.99
N SER A 103 36.92 12.09 -3.08
CA SER A 103 36.69 12.75 -4.37
C SER A 103 38.02 13.26 -4.94
N THR A 104 38.35 12.87 -6.17
CA THR A 104 39.54 13.36 -6.88
C THR A 104 39.51 14.85 -7.19
N ILE A 105 38.31 15.45 -7.17
CA ILE A 105 38.12 16.87 -7.53
C ILE A 105 38.29 17.77 -6.31
N THR A 106 37.79 17.34 -5.15
CA THR A 106 37.75 18.19 -3.95
C THR A 106 38.69 17.75 -2.84
N GLU A 107 39.34 16.59 -2.98
CA GLU A 107 40.20 15.97 -1.96
C GLU A 107 39.50 15.81 -0.61
N ARG A 108 38.18 15.58 -0.67
CA ARG A 108 37.31 15.40 0.49
C ARG A 108 36.50 14.12 0.35
N CYS A 109 36.16 13.54 1.49
CA CYS A 109 35.26 12.40 1.56
C CYS A 109 33.84 12.82 1.18
N ALA A 110 33.31 12.20 0.12
CA ALA A 110 31.97 12.41 -0.40
C ALA A 110 31.33 11.06 -0.77
N CYS A 111 30.03 11.06 -1.02
CA CYS A 111 29.36 9.90 -1.60
C CYS A 111 29.77 9.72 -3.07
N LEU A 112 29.72 8.47 -3.56
CA LEU A 112 29.88 8.18 -4.99
C LEU A 112 28.82 8.89 -5.83
N ASP A 113 29.08 9.03 -7.13
CA ASP A 113 28.09 9.51 -8.09
C ASP A 113 26.81 8.67 -8.01
N ASN A 114 25.65 9.33 -8.03
CA ASN A 114 24.30 8.75 -7.86
C ASN A 114 23.92 8.28 -6.45
N MET A 115 24.78 8.51 -5.46
CA MET A 115 24.43 8.38 -4.05
C MET A 115 24.08 9.75 -3.43
N TYR A 116 23.29 9.72 -2.37
CA TYR A 116 23.01 10.89 -1.54
C TYR A 116 23.28 10.59 -0.07
N TRP A 117 23.59 11.63 0.70
CA TRP A 117 23.84 11.49 2.13
C TRP A 117 22.50 11.45 2.90
N ASN A 118 22.13 10.30 3.45
CA ASN A 118 20.90 10.14 4.24
C ASN A 118 21.12 10.42 5.73
N SER A 119 21.82 11.50 6.06
CA SER A 119 22.22 11.90 7.44
C SER A 119 23.19 10.97 8.18
N SER A 120 23.23 9.67 7.86
CA SER A 120 24.04 8.65 8.56
C SER A 120 25.01 7.88 7.68
N PHE A 121 24.68 7.66 6.40
CA PHE A 121 25.53 6.97 5.43
C PHE A 121 25.16 7.41 4.01
N CYS A 122 26.02 7.11 3.03
CA CYS A 122 25.71 7.30 1.62
C CYS A 122 24.74 6.22 1.13
N ASP A 123 23.60 6.63 0.63
CA ASP A 123 22.55 5.75 0.12
C ASP A 123 22.29 6.01 -1.36
N CYS A 124 21.80 4.99 -2.06
CA CYS A 124 21.46 5.12 -3.47
C CYS A 124 20.10 5.83 -3.62
N SER A 125 19.94 6.57 -4.71
CA SER A 125 18.65 7.19 -5.08
C SER A 125 17.50 6.17 -5.07
N SER A 126 16.27 6.64 -4.85
CA SER A 126 15.08 5.78 -4.84
C SER A 126 15.00 4.88 -6.09
N GLY A 127 14.73 3.59 -5.88
CA GLY A 127 14.71 2.58 -6.95
C GLY A 127 16.07 1.98 -7.29
N MET A 128 17.16 2.39 -6.62
CA MET A 128 18.48 1.79 -6.78
C MET A 128 18.95 1.08 -5.49
N TYR A 129 19.94 0.21 -5.63
CA TYR A 129 20.65 -0.47 -4.53
C TYR A 129 22.16 -0.41 -4.75
N TYR A 130 22.92 -0.48 -3.66
CA TYR A 130 24.38 -0.49 -3.72
C TYR A 130 24.90 -1.93 -3.80
N ASN A 131 25.63 -2.27 -4.87
CA ASN A 131 26.19 -3.61 -5.06
C ASN A 131 27.61 -3.78 -4.49
N GLY A 132 28.17 -2.74 -3.87
CA GLY A 132 29.56 -2.70 -3.39
C GLY A 132 30.54 -1.96 -4.29
N ILE A 133 30.12 -1.57 -5.49
CA ILE A 133 30.91 -0.80 -6.47
C ILE A 133 30.15 0.47 -6.87
N ASP A 134 28.89 0.31 -7.28
CA ASP A 134 28.04 1.38 -7.78
C ASP A 134 26.57 1.19 -7.37
N CYS A 135 25.77 2.23 -7.61
CA CYS A 135 24.31 2.14 -7.48
C CYS A 135 23.72 1.54 -8.76
N GLN A 136 23.03 0.42 -8.63
CA GLN A 136 22.34 -0.26 -9.72
C GLN A 136 20.82 -0.24 -9.52
N GLN A 137 20.06 -0.36 -10.61
CA GLN A 137 18.61 -0.45 -10.52
C GLN A 137 18.18 -1.69 -9.73
N ARG A 138 17.23 -1.51 -8.81
CA ARG A 138 16.64 -2.62 -8.05
C ARG A 138 15.97 -3.63 -8.96
N LEU A 139 16.07 -4.89 -8.55
CA LEU A 139 15.49 -6.01 -9.26
C LEU A 139 13.96 -5.95 -9.20
N THR A 140 13.35 -6.11 -10.36
CA THR A 140 11.90 -6.10 -10.58
C THR A 140 11.30 -7.49 -10.38
N PHE A 141 9.97 -7.56 -10.35
CA PHE A 141 9.23 -8.80 -10.14
C PHE A 141 9.66 -9.92 -11.11
N GLY A 142 9.94 -11.10 -10.56
CA GLY A 142 10.36 -12.29 -11.33
C GLY A 142 11.84 -12.33 -11.72
N GLN A 143 12.62 -11.27 -11.49
CA GLN A 143 14.06 -11.32 -11.75
C GLN A 143 14.79 -12.16 -10.70
N SER A 144 15.82 -12.89 -11.13
CA SER A 144 16.62 -13.73 -10.25
C SER A 144 17.40 -12.90 -9.23
N CYS A 145 17.43 -13.37 -7.98
CA CYS A 145 18.09 -12.70 -6.86
C CYS A 145 18.81 -13.72 -5.96
N ASN A 146 19.73 -13.24 -5.12
CA ASN A 146 20.36 -14.03 -4.08
C ASN A 146 19.68 -13.74 -2.74
N THR A 147 19.26 -14.79 -2.01
CA THR A 147 18.57 -14.70 -0.72
C THR A 147 19.39 -14.02 0.39
N GLN A 148 20.70 -13.91 0.22
CA GLN A 148 21.61 -13.24 1.16
C GLN A 148 21.59 -11.71 1.03
N SER A 149 20.96 -11.18 -0.03
CA SER A 149 21.05 -9.78 -0.40
C SER A 149 19.71 -9.25 -0.87
N ASP A 150 19.23 -8.18 -0.22
CA ASP A 150 17.97 -7.54 -0.60
C ASP A 150 18.17 -6.51 -1.72
N PHE A 151 18.21 -7.03 -2.95
CA PHE A 151 18.38 -6.24 -4.17
C PHE A 151 17.06 -5.95 -4.89
N CYS A 152 15.94 -6.46 -4.37
CA CYS A 152 14.63 -6.31 -4.98
C CYS A 152 14.08 -4.89 -4.77
N MET A 153 13.07 -4.51 -5.54
CA MET A 153 12.29 -3.27 -5.27
C MET A 153 11.74 -3.29 -3.84
N GLU A 154 11.52 -2.11 -3.25
CA GLU A 154 11.20 -1.93 -1.81
C GLU A 154 10.00 -2.73 -1.30
N TYR A 155 9.05 -3.08 -2.17
CA TYR A 155 7.86 -3.89 -1.85
C TYR A 155 8.00 -5.38 -2.22
N LEU A 156 9.15 -5.79 -2.74
CA LEU A 156 9.48 -7.16 -3.13
C LEU A 156 10.51 -7.74 -2.16
N THR A 157 10.56 -9.06 -2.10
CA THR A 157 11.54 -9.84 -1.31
C THR A 157 12.11 -10.95 -2.18
N CYS A 158 13.37 -11.32 -1.95
CA CYS A 158 13.94 -12.46 -2.66
C CYS A 158 13.34 -13.77 -2.12
N SER A 159 12.48 -14.41 -2.92
CA SER A 159 11.84 -15.67 -2.55
C SER A 159 12.88 -16.79 -2.42
N ALA A 160 12.96 -17.41 -1.24
CA ALA A 160 13.87 -18.52 -0.98
C ALA A 160 13.55 -19.78 -1.80
N THR A 161 12.30 -19.91 -2.26
CA THR A 161 11.85 -21.09 -3.03
C THR A 161 12.20 -20.96 -4.51
N THR A 162 12.05 -19.77 -5.08
CA THR A 162 12.22 -19.54 -6.52
C THR A 162 13.52 -18.82 -6.87
N ASN A 163 14.24 -18.27 -5.88
CA ASN A 163 15.39 -17.37 -6.06
C ASN A 163 15.06 -16.19 -7.00
N THR A 164 13.84 -15.66 -6.90
CA THR A 164 13.37 -14.51 -7.67
C THR A 164 12.74 -13.46 -6.77
N CYS A 165 12.77 -12.20 -7.19
CA CYS A 165 12.07 -11.12 -6.49
C CYS A 165 10.57 -11.32 -6.62
N ASP A 166 9.90 -11.55 -5.50
CA ASP A 166 8.48 -11.83 -5.41
C ASP A 166 7.87 -11.06 -4.23
N CYS A 167 6.54 -10.96 -4.19
CA CYS A 167 5.85 -10.48 -3.02
C CYS A 167 6.05 -11.42 -1.83
N SER A 168 5.86 -10.91 -0.62
CA SER A 168 5.79 -11.76 0.57
C SER A 168 4.66 -12.79 0.45
N SER A 169 4.75 -13.88 1.22
CA SER A 169 3.78 -15.00 1.15
C SER A 169 2.32 -14.60 1.29
N ASN A 170 2.05 -13.49 1.99
CA ASN A 170 0.72 -12.95 2.27
C ASN A 170 0.26 -11.89 1.26
N SER A 171 1.03 -11.66 0.20
CA SER A 171 0.77 -10.64 -0.81
C SER A 171 0.85 -11.21 -2.22
N TYR A 172 0.29 -10.49 -3.19
CA TYR A 172 0.36 -10.80 -4.60
C TYR A 172 0.77 -9.54 -5.38
N TYR A 173 1.42 -9.73 -6.52
CA TYR A 173 1.85 -8.62 -7.36
C TYR A 173 0.73 -8.17 -8.29
N ASN A 174 0.37 -6.89 -8.26
CA ASN A 174 -0.67 -6.31 -9.12
C ASN A 174 -0.12 -5.55 -10.34
N GLN A 175 1.12 -5.82 -10.75
CA GLN A 175 1.91 -5.10 -11.78
C GLN A 175 2.55 -3.79 -11.31
N THR A 176 2.10 -3.21 -10.19
CA THR A 176 2.65 -1.94 -9.69
C THR A 176 3.26 -2.11 -8.30
N THR A 177 2.57 -2.83 -7.43
CA THR A 177 2.91 -3.03 -6.02
C THR A 177 2.52 -4.43 -5.56
N CYS A 178 3.02 -4.83 -4.39
CA CYS A 178 2.52 -6.00 -3.69
C CYS A 178 1.31 -5.64 -2.83
N ASN A 179 0.16 -6.23 -3.15
CA ASN A 179 -1.07 -6.04 -2.39
C ASN A 179 -1.32 -7.27 -1.52
N SER A 180 -1.95 -7.09 -0.35
CA SER A 180 -2.34 -8.21 0.50
C SER A 180 -3.27 -9.17 -0.24
N LYS A 181 -3.02 -10.48 -0.09
CA LYS A 181 -3.89 -11.54 -0.62
C LYS A 181 -5.30 -11.43 -0.04
N LEU A 182 -6.27 -11.73 -0.88
CA LEU A 182 -7.70 -11.66 -0.60
C LEU A 182 -8.15 -12.87 0.23
N SER A 183 -8.88 -12.59 1.29
CA SER A 183 -9.44 -13.61 2.20
C SER A 183 -10.70 -14.27 1.63
N PHE A 184 -11.20 -15.30 2.32
CA PHE A 184 -12.44 -15.98 1.96
C PHE A 184 -13.62 -15.01 1.90
N ASN A 185 -14.35 -15.02 0.77
CA ASN A 185 -15.47 -14.11 0.50
C ASN A 185 -15.12 -12.62 0.66
N ALA A 186 -13.89 -12.22 0.34
CA ALA A 186 -13.51 -10.81 0.29
C ALA A 186 -14.42 -10.00 -0.66
N THR A 187 -14.70 -8.75 -0.29
CA THR A 187 -15.53 -7.82 -1.08
C THR A 187 -14.82 -7.32 -2.35
N GLN A 188 -13.48 -7.34 -2.34
CA GLN A 188 -12.68 -6.98 -3.49
C GLN A 188 -12.67 -8.14 -4.49
N PRO A 189 -12.96 -7.88 -5.79
CA PRO A 189 -13.02 -8.93 -6.78
C PRO A 189 -11.62 -9.47 -7.08
N CYS A 190 -11.49 -10.79 -7.17
CA CYS A 190 -10.29 -11.43 -7.68
C CYS A 190 -10.40 -11.65 -9.20
N THR A 191 -9.27 -11.66 -9.90
CA THR A 191 -9.18 -12.08 -11.31
C THR A 191 -8.31 -13.31 -11.51
N LEU A 192 -7.39 -13.59 -10.58
CA LEU A 192 -6.48 -14.73 -10.61
C LEU A 192 -6.45 -15.40 -9.24
N THR A 193 -6.26 -16.73 -9.23
CA THR A 193 -6.15 -17.51 -7.98
C THR A 193 -4.97 -17.06 -7.11
N SER A 194 -3.87 -16.59 -7.71
CA SER A 194 -2.70 -16.08 -6.96
C SER A 194 -2.99 -14.86 -6.09
N GLN A 195 -4.13 -14.19 -6.32
CA GLN A 195 -4.56 -13.05 -5.52
C GLN A 195 -5.22 -13.47 -4.21
N CYS A 196 -5.64 -14.72 -4.09
CA CYS A 196 -6.29 -15.25 -2.89
C CYS A 196 -5.26 -15.79 -1.90
N ILE A 197 -5.62 -15.84 -0.61
CA ILE A 197 -4.81 -16.56 0.40
C ILE A 197 -4.67 -18.04 0.03
N ASP A 198 -3.58 -18.66 0.49
CA ASP A 198 -3.21 -20.01 0.08
C ASP A 198 -4.35 -21.02 0.35
N GLY A 199 -4.64 -21.85 -0.65
CA GLY A 199 -5.73 -22.84 -0.63
C GLY A 199 -7.08 -22.35 -1.15
N LEU A 200 -7.29 -21.04 -1.30
CA LEU A 200 -8.46 -20.51 -2.01
C LEU A 200 -8.25 -20.47 -3.52
N ILE A 201 -9.34 -20.55 -4.27
CA ILE A 201 -9.39 -20.33 -5.71
C ILE A 201 -10.21 -19.09 -6.03
N CYS A 202 -9.83 -18.37 -7.09
CA CYS A 202 -10.65 -17.28 -7.60
C CYS A 202 -11.75 -17.86 -8.50
N SER A 203 -13.01 -17.76 -8.08
CA SER A 203 -14.14 -18.25 -8.87
C SER A 203 -15.34 -17.34 -8.72
N SER A 204 -15.90 -16.91 -9.85
CA SER A 204 -16.94 -15.87 -9.93
C SER A 204 -16.48 -14.55 -9.29
N ASN A 205 -15.22 -14.18 -9.52
CA ASN A 205 -14.55 -13.01 -8.96
C ASN A 205 -14.48 -12.97 -7.42
N ILE A 206 -14.66 -14.10 -6.74
CA ILE A 206 -14.56 -14.19 -5.28
C ILE A 206 -13.57 -15.30 -4.92
N CYS A 207 -12.75 -15.05 -3.91
CA CYS A 207 -11.87 -16.06 -3.33
C CYS A 207 -12.67 -17.02 -2.46
N LYS A 208 -12.78 -18.28 -2.88
CA LYS A 208 -13.52 -19.34 -2.18
C LYS A 208 -12.77 -20.67 -2.28
N CYS A 209 -13.17 -21.66 -1.48
CA CYS A 209 -12.62 -23.00 -1.60
C CYS A 209 -13.00 -23.65 -2.93
N SER A 210 -12.22 -24.65 -3.34
CA SER A 210 -12.57 -25.50 -4.48
C SER A 210 -13.92 -26.21 -4.25
N THR A 211 -14.55 -26.71 -5.32
CA THR A 211 -15.89 -27.33 -5.22
C THR A 211 -15.92 -28.60 -4.37
N SER A 212 -14.77 -29.22 -4.09
CA SER A 212 -14.63 -30.39 -3.23
C SER A 212 -14.23 -30.03 -1.79
N GLN A 213 -14.23 -28.74 -1.43
CA GLN A 213 -13.76 -28.24 -0.16
C GLN A 213 -14.72 -27.21 0.46
N SER A 214 -14.63 -27.05 1.77
CA SER A 214 -15.35 -26.06 2.57
C SER A 214 -14.39 -25.25 3.43
N TRP A 215 -14.78 -24.01 3.74
CA TRP A 215 -14.02 -23.15 4.62
C TRP A 215 -14.29 -23.50 6.09
N ASN A 216 -13.25 -23.79 6.86
CA ASN A 216 -13.38 -24.17 8.27
C ASN A 216 -13.02 -23.02 9.25
N GLY A 217 -12.79 -21.80 8.75
CA GLY A 217 -12.34 -20.67 9.55
C GLY A 217 -10.83 -20.38 9.44
N TYR A 218 -10.02 -21.40 9.16
CA TYR A 218 -8.56 -21.30 9.04
C TYR A 218 -8.05 -21.58 7.63
N GLY A 219 -8.74 -22.45 6.90
CA GLY A 219 -8.35 -22.89 5.57
C GLY A 219 -9.48 -23.65 4.87
N CYS A 220 -9.19 -24.10 3.64
CA CYS A 220 -10.06 -25.01 2.93
C CYS A 220 -9.78 -26.46 3.34
N SER A 221 -10.80 -27.14 3.85
CA SER A 221 -10.78 -28.56 4.17
C SER A 221 -11.69 -29.32 3.20
N ASN A 222 -11.37 -30.58 2.89
CA ASN A 222 -12.23 -31.43 2.06
C ASN A 222 -13.64 -31.52 2.66
N LEU A 223 -14.64 -31.66 1.78
CA LEU A 223 -16.01 -31.90 2.21
C LEU A 223 -16.11 -33.25 2.93
N SER A 224 -16.76 -33.26 4.08
CA SER A 224 -17.07 -34.44 4.87
C SER A 224 -18.04 -35.34 4.12
N THR A 225 -17.68 -36.62 4.07
CA THR A 225 -18.45 -37.71 3.47
C THR A 225 -19.46 -38.30 4.47
N TYR A 226 -20.28 -39.26 4.02
CA TYR A 226 -21.32 -39.86 4.85
C TYR A 226 -20.75 -40.44 6.16
N GLY A 227 -21.32 -40.03 7.29
CA GLY A 227 -20.94 -40.48 8.63
C GLY A 227 -19.74 -39.75 9.24
N GLU A 228 -19.03 -38.91 8.48
CA GLU A 228 -17.93 -38.09 9.00
C GLU A 228 -18.45 -36.91 9.81
N TYR A 229 -17.59 -36.38 10.69
CA TYR A 229 -17.94 -35.29 11.59
C TYR A 229 -18.22 -33.99 10.83
N CYS A 230 -19.19 -33.21 11.32
CA CYS A 230 -19.51 -31.89 10.82
C CYS A 230 -20.07 -30.99 11.94
N LEU A 231 -19.84 -29.70 11.79
CA LEU A 231 -20.40 -28.62 12.60
C LEU A 231 -21.55 -27.90 11.90
N THR A 232 -21.48 -27.81 10.57
CA THR A 232 -22.45 -27.08 9.74
C THR A 232 -22.68 -27.78 8.41
N ASN A 233 -23.81 -27.49 7.77
CA ASN A 233 -24.17 -28.08 6.48
C ASN A 233 -23.15 -27.80 5.36
N VAL A 234 -22.41 -26.69 5.43
CA VAL A 234 -21.44 -26.32 4.38
C VAL A 234 -20.22 -27.23 4.35
N GLN A 235 -19.99 -28.02 5.40
CA GLN A 235 -18.88 -28.96 5.47
C GLN A 235 -19.22 -30.30 4.82
N CYS A 236 -20.50 -30.65 4.66
CA CYS A 236 -20.90 -31.91 4.04
C CYS A 236 -20.94 -31.80 2.52
N ASP A 237 -20.64 -32.89 1.83
CA ASP A 237 -20.71 -32.92 0.37
C ASP A 237 -22.16 -32.80 -0.14
N ASN A 238 -22.56 -31.57 -0.47
CA ASN A 238 -23.88 -31.28 -0.97
C ASN A 238 -24.10 -31.80 -2.40
N SER A 239 -23.04 -32.16 -3.15
CA SER A 239 -23.18 -32.78 -4.48
C SER A 239 -23.83 -34.16 -4.41
N VAL A 240 -23.73 -34.83 -3.26
CA VAL A 240 -24.40 -36.10 -2.95
C VAL A 240 -25.57 -35.94 -1.97
N PHE A 241 -26.06 -34.71 -1.80
CA PHE A 241 -27.19 -34.32 -0.93
C PHE A 241 -27.01 -34.69 0.56
N LEU A 242 -25.77 -34.63 1.05
CA LEU A 242 -25.50 -34.76 2.48
C LEU A 242 -25.77 -33.44 3.22
N ILE A 243 -26.30 -33.55 4.44
CA ILE A 243 -26.50 -32.45 5.37
C ILE A 243 -25.84 -32.79 6.71
N CYS A 244 -25.50 -31.77 7.50
CA CYS A 244 -24.98 -31.98 8.83
C CYS A 244 -26.12 -32.22 9.82
N ASN A 245 -26.16 -33.42 10.39
CA ASN A 245 -27.10 -33.72 11.45
C ASN A 245 -26.56 -33.20 12.78
N ASN A 246 -27.12 -32.08 13.26
CA ASN A 246 -26.68 -31.42 14.49
C ASN A 246 -26.80 -32.30 15.74
N THR A 247 -27.67 -33.31 15.74
CA THR A 247 -27.84 -34.22 16.90
C THR A 247 -26.63 -35.15 17.06
N TYR A 248 -26.04 -35.59 15.94
CA TYR A 248 -24.90 -36.51 15.95
C TYR A 248 -23.59 -35.85 15.53
N SER A 249 -23.65 -34.58 15.11
CA SER A 249 -22.57 -33.83 14.48
C SER A 249 -21.89 -34.63 13.36
N ARG A 250 -22.70 -35.25 12.49
CA ARG A 250 -22.24 -36.08 11.38
C ARG A 250 -22.99 -35.79 10.10
N CYS A 251 -22.30 -35.91 8.96
CA CYS A 251 -22.94 -35.79 7.66
C CYS A 251 -23.83 -36.99 7.40
N THR A 252 -25.13 -36.74 7.23
CA THR A 252 -26.13 -37.77 6.93
C THR A 252 -26.99 -37.31 5.76
N CYS A 253 -27.78 -38.23 5.22
CA CYS A 253 -28.87 -37.84 4.33
C CYS A 253 -29.93 -37.04 5.10
N ASN A 254 -30.68 -36.21 4.37
CA ASN A 254 -31.88 -35.56 4.88
C ASN A 254 -32.91 -36.61 5.37
N ILE A 255 -33.84 -36.23 6.25
CA ILE A 255 -34.86 -37.10 6.85
C ILE A 255 -35.70 -37.86 5.81
N ASN A 256 -35.91 -37.26 4.64
CA ASN A 256 -36.66 -37.85 3.52
C ASN A 256 -35.80 -38.69 2.57
N SER A 257 -34.53 -38.91 2.91
CA SER A 257 -33.56 -39.61 2.09
C SER A 257 -32.87 -40.72 2.88
N TYR A 258 -32.19 -41.62 2.17
CA TYR A 258 -31.35 -42.69 2.71
C TYR A 258 -30.05 -42.77 1.92
N TRP A 259 -29.01 -43.30 2.54
CA TRP A 259 -27.71 -43.46 1.91
C TRP A 259 -27.66 -44.79 1.12
N ASP A 260 -27.40 -44.73 -0.18
CA ASP A 260 -27.30 -45.93 -1.03
C ASP A 260 -25.86 -46.49 -1.16
N SER A 261 -24.93 -46.00 -0.33
CA SER A 261 -23.47 -46.19 -0.42
C SER A 261 -22.71 -45.23 -1.35
N LYS A 262 -23.40 -44.40 -2.14
CA LYS A 262 -22.79 -43.43 -3.06
C LYS A 262 -23.41 -42.05 -2.99
N ILE A 263 -24.73 -41.97 -2.90
CA ILE A 263 -25.53 -40.74 -2.90
C ILE A 263 -26.74 -40.89 -1.99
N CYS A 264 -27.20 -39.77 -1.43
CA CYS A 264 -28.47 -39.74 -0.74
C CYS A 264 -29.63 -39.80 -1.75
N ARG A 265 -30.40 -40.88 -1.70
CA ARG A 265 -31.62 -41.05 -2.50
C ARG A 265 -32.86 -40.78 -1.68
N SER A 266 -33.91 -40.27 -2.29
CA SER A 266 -35.22 -40.14 -1.64
C SER A 266 -35.75 -41.51 -1.19
N ARG A 267 -36.36 -41.54 0.00
CA ARG A 267 -37.03 -42.74 0.52
C ARG A 267 -38.20 -43.14 -0.37
N LEU A 268 -38.47 -44.44 -0.42
CA LEU A 268 -39.53 -45.03 -1.22
C LEU A 268 -40.90 -44.78 -0.56
N ASN A 269 -41.90 -44.51 -1.40
CA ASN A 269 -43.28 -44.30 -0.99
C ASN A 269 -43.95 -45.60 -0.52
N ASN A 270 -45.03 -45.47 0.23
CA ASN A 270 -45.82 -46.58 0.74
C ASN A 270 -46.25 -47.54 -0.38
N GLY A 271 -46.11 -48.85 -0.15
CA GLY A 271 -46.38 -49.91 -1.14
C GLY A 271 -45.20 -50.31 -2.03
N SER A 272 -44.05 -49.62 -1.93
CA SER A 272 -42.82 -50.04 -2.62
C SER A 272 -42.10 -51.14 -1.84
N LEU A 273 -41.55 -52.13 -2.53
CA LEU A 273 -40.68 -53.15 -1.91
C LEU A 273 -39.32 -52.52 -1.57
N CYS A 274 -39.00 -52.44 -0.29
CA CYS A 274 -37.70 -51.99 0.21
C CYS A 274 -36.75 -53.18 0.38
N SER A 275 -35.52 -53.07 -0.12
CA SER A 275 -34.46 -54.05 0.11
C SER A 275 -33.81 -53.91 1.49
N ASN A 276 -33.88 -52.71 2.10
CA ASN A 276 -33.48 -52.48 3.48
C ASN A 276 -34.50 -51.57 4.18
N THR A 277 -34.55 -51.59 5.51
CA THR A 277 -35.50 -50.78 6.29
C THR A 277 -35.24 -49.28 6.19
N GLN A 278 -34.01 -48.87 5.86
CA GLN A 278 -33.63 -47.46 5.73
C GLN A 278 -34.17 -46.81 4.45
N GLN A 279 -34.46 -47.59 3.41
CA GLN A 279 -35.06 -47.15 2.15
C GLN A 279 -36.51 -46.68 2.32
N CYS A 280 -37.19 -47.19 3.34
CA CYS A 280 -38.61 -46.92 3.62
C CYS A 280 -38.78 -45.82 4.68
N TYR A 281 -39.95 -45.17 4.69
CA TYR A 281 -40.32 -44.27 5.78
C TYR A 281 -40.55 -45.07 7.08
N SER A 282 -39.97 -44.61 8.19
CA SER A 282 -39.97 -45.35 9.48
C SER A 282 -41.34 -45.48 10.13
N SER A 283 -42.34 -44.70 9.70
CA SER A 283 -43.72 -44.81 10.17
C SER A 283 -44.49 -45.99 9.58
N LEU A 284 -43.82 -46.90 8.87
CA LEU A 284 -44.43 -47.95 8.04
C LEU A 284 -43.77 -49.33 8.20
N ILE A 285 -42.98 -49.54 9.25
CA ILE A 285 -42.46 -50.87 9.68
C ILE A 285 -43.22 -51.25 10.95
#